data_AF-A0A9D2UWR7-F1
#
_entry.id   AF-A0A9D2UWR7-F1
#
_cell.length_a   1.000
_cell.length_b   1.000
_cell.length_c   1.000
_cell.angle_alpha   90.00
_cell.angle_beta   90.00
_cell.angle_gamma   90.00
#
_symmetry.space_group_name_H-M   'P 1'
#
loop_
_entity.id
_entity.type
_entity.pdbx_description
1 polymer ?
#
loop_
_entity_poly.entity_id
_entity_poly.type
_entity_poly.pdbx_seq_one_letter_code
_entity_poly.pdbx_strand_id
1 'polypeptide(L)'
;MRDDLVRMVAGEPVPAHMRNYAASSMSLSTKDGVFSAMAVYGFLTYHDGYVSIPNHELMLKFQDLLSKEDMGYVARLAQSSEEILAATLRCDYETVAERIAQAHDQEVPLLRYANEADLAALVNLVYLAARNRYYVRREEPAGRGVADIAFIPKNPADAKWRPFIVELKVDASAEDAVAQIREKKYGVLFKDTLVGDALAAVSPLAVGIAWDSKTKKHTCVIEKL
;
A
#
# COMPACT_ATOMS: atom_id res chain seq x y z
N MET A 1 -1.11 18.12 -10.38
CA MET A 1 -1.58 17.22 -11.46
C MET A 1 -0.83 15.90 -11.42
N ARG A 2 0.52 15.87 -11.43
CA ARG A 2 1.29 14.64 -11.25
C ARG A 2 0.99 13.94 -9.92
N ASP A 3 1.07 14.67 -8.80
CA ASP A 3 0.79 14.12 -7.46
C ASP A 3 -0.64 13.59 -7.35
N ASP A 4 -1.58 14.24 -8.03
CA ASP A 4 -2.97 13.80 -8.12
C ASP A 4 -3.11 12.48 -8.90
N LEU A 5 -2.36 12.31 -9.99
CA LEU A 5 -2.32 11.05 -10.74
C LEU A 5 -1.68 9.93 -9.92
N VAL A 6 -0.62 10.21 -9.15
CA VAL A 6 0.01 9.25 -8.24
C VAL A 6 -0.99 8.79 -7.17
N ARG A 7 -1.71 9.72 -6.55
CA ARG A 7 -2.78 9.42 -5.59
C ARG A 7 -3.88 8.57 -6.21
N MET A 8 -4.36 8.92 -7.40
CA MET A 8 -5.37 8.13 -8.12
C MET A 8 -4.87 6.72 -8.50
N VAL A 9 -3.59 6.58 -8.85
CA VAL A 9 -2.95 5.28 -9.09
C VAL A 9 -2.83 4.45 -7.81
N ALA A 10 -2.63 5.09 -6.67
CA ALA A 10 -2.67 4.47 -5.35
C ALA A 10 -4.11 4.12 -4.89
N GLY A 11 -5.11 4.43 -5.71
CA GLY A 11 -6.53 4.17 -5.44
C GLY A 11 -7.22 5.28 -4.66
N GLU A 12 -6.56 6.42 -4.43
CA GLU A 12 -7.13 7.54 -3.71
C GLU A 12 -7.86 8.51 -4.66
N PRO A 13 -9.15 8.79 -4.45
CA PRO A 13 -9.88 9.77 -5.23
C PRO A 13 -9.40 11.19 -4.92
N VAL A 14 -9.23 12.02 -5.95
CA VAL A 14 -8.69 13.38 -5.83
C VAL A 14 -9.80 14.41 -6.02
N PRO A 15 -9.92 15.44 -5.15
CA PRO A 15 -10.92 16.48 -5.31
C PRO A 15 -10.70 17.26 -6.61
N ALA A 16 -11.78 17.47 -7.36
CA ALA A 16 -11.75 18.19 -8.63
C ALA A 16 -13.05 18.97 -8.81
N HIS A 17 -12.93 20.21 -9.28
CA HIS A 17 -14.10 21.02 -9.60
C HIS A 17 -14.47 20.86 -11.07
N MET A 18 -15.40 19.95 -11.35
CA MET A 18 -15.91 19.76 -12.70
C MET A 18 -16.59 21.04 -13.18
N ARG A 19 -16.10 21.58 -14.29
CA ARG A 19 -16.76 22.68 -14.98
C ARG A 19 -17.65 22.10 -16.08
N ASN A 20 -18.87 22.63 -16.21
CA ASN A 20 -19.79 22.28 -17.29
C ASN A 20 -19.19 22.72 -18.62
N TYR A 21 -18.54 21.78 -19.31
CA TYR A 21 -18.07 21.99 -20.67
C TYR A 21 -18.88 21.09 -21.60
N ALA A 22 -19.69 21.72 -22.45
CA ALA A 22 -19.95 21.15 -23.76
C ALA A 22 -18.60 20.83 -24.40
N ALA A 23 -18.49 19.69 -25.10
CA ALA A 23 -17.23 19.19 -25.67
C ALA A 23 -16.48 20.21 -26.57
N SER A 24 -17.14 21.29 -26.98
CA SER A 24 -16.63 22.35 -27.85
C SER A 24 -15.90 23.51 -27.16
N SER A 25 -15.88 23.62 -25.81
CA SER A 25 -15.30 24.78 -25.12
C SER A 25 -14.32 24.47 -23.97
N MET A 26 -13.75 23.27 -23.92
CA MET A 26 -12.80 22.87 -22.86
C MET A 26 -11.49 23.68 -22.91
N SER A 27 -11.27 24.49 -21.87
CA SER A 27 -9.99 25.15 -21.61
C SER A 27 -9.05 24.20 -20.88
N LEU A 28 -8.10 23.58 -21.59
CA LEU A 28 -7.10 22.64 -21.05
C LEU A 28 -5.93 23.31 -20.29
N SER A 29 -6.05 24.60 -19.98
CA SER A 29 -5.01 25.38 -19.29
C SER A 29 -5.01 25.24 -17.76
N THR A 30 -6.02 24.57 -17.18
CA THR A 30 -6.13 24.37 -15.73
C THR A 30 -6.28 22.89 -15.37
N LYS A 31 -5.81 22.51 -14.17
CA LYS A 31 -5.93 21.15 -13.62
C LYS A 31 -7.37 20.62 -13.71
N ASP A 32 -8.34 21.41 -13.26
CA ASP A 32 -9.76 21.05 -13.28
C ASP A 32 -10.30 20.92 -14.71
N GLY A 33 -9.82 21.73 -15.66
CA GLY A 33 -10.17 21.61 -17.07
C GLY A 33 -9.66 20.31 -17.70
N VAL A 34 -8.42 19.92 -17.36
CA VAL A 34 -7.83 18.65 -17.80
C VAL A 34 -8.57 17.46 -17.20
N PHE A 35 -8.89 17.48 -15.90
CA PHE A 35 -9.66 16.41 -15.25
C PHE A 35 -11.09 16.32 -15.78
N SER A 36 -11.73 17.46 -16.06
CA SER A 36 -13.04 17.48 -16.71
C SER A 36 -13.00 16.80 -18.08
N ALA A 37 -11.96 17.06 -18.88
CA ALA A 37 -11.76 16.39 -20.17
C ALA A 37 -11.54 14.88 -19.99
N MET A 38 -10.65 14.48 -19.08
CA MET A 38 -10.34 13.07 -18.84
C MET A 38 -11.56 12.28 -18.36
N ALA A 39 -12.44 12.89 -17.57
CA ALA A 39 -13.70 12.28 -17.17
C ALA A 39 -14.68 12.14 -18.35
N VAL A 40 -14.82 13.16 -19.20
CA VAL A 40 -15.68 13.10 -20.40
C VAL A 40 -15.20 12.04 -21.40
N TYR A 41 -13.89 11.90 -21.59
CA TYR A 41 -13.32 10.88 -22.47
C TYR A 41 -13.21 9.49 -21.82
N GLY A 42 -13.67 9.33 -20.58
CA GLY A 42 -13.72 8.03 -19.89
C GLY A 42 -12.38 7.52 -19.35
N PHE A 43 -11.36 8.39 -19.25
CA PHE A 43 -10.08 8.05 -18.63
C PHE A 43 -10.12 8.14 -17.10
N LEU A 44 -10.97 9.00 -16.57
CA LEU A 44 -11.25 9.14 -15.14
C LEU A 44 -12.76 8.99 -14.91
N THR A 45 -13.15 8.68 -13.68
CA THR A 45 -14.55 8.70 -13.22
C THR A 45 -14.70 9.87 -12.27
N TYR A 46 -15.82 10.59 -12.35
CA TYR A 46 -16.15 11.65 -11.39
C TYR A 46 -17.34 11.24 -10.53
N HIS A 47 -17.19 11.36 -9.21
CA HIS A 47 -18.23 11.07 -8.23
C HIS A 47 -18.06 11.97 -7.01
N ASP A 48 -19.13 12.59 -6.53
CA ASP A 48 -19.18 13.41 -5.31
C ASP A 48 -18.07 14.48 -5.16
N GLY A 49 -17.65 15.11 -6.26
CA GLY A 49 -16.59 16.14 -6.20
C GLY A 49 -15.16 15.60 -6.36
N TYR A 50 -15.01 14.31 -6.64
CA TYR A 50 -13.71 13.66 -6.78
C TYR A 50 -13.56 12.94 -8.11
N VAL A 51 -12.33 12.86 -8.60
CA VAL A 51 -11.93 12.04 -9.74
C VAL A 51 -11.11 10.83 -9.30
N SER A 52 -11.31 9.70 -9.98
CA SER A 52 -10.56 8.46 -9.76
C SER A 52 -10.35 7.69 -11.06
N ILE A 53 -9.40 6.75 -11.07
CA ILE A 53 -9.17 5.89 -12.23
C ILE A 53 -10.21 4.75 -12.22
N PRO A 54 -11.01 4.56 -13.30
CA PRO A 54 -12.18 3.68 -13.26
C PRO A 54 -11.84 2.19 -13.17
N ASN A 55 -10.68 1.80 -13.69
CA ASN A 55 -10.34 0.40 -13.87
C ASN A 55 -8.83 0.14 -13.89
N HIS A 56 -8.48 -1.14 -13.75
CA HIS A 56 -7.10 -1.60 -13.66
C HIS A 56 -6.29 -1.33 -14.93
N GLU A 57 -6.88 -1.43 -16.13
CA GLU A 57 -6.16 -1.19 -17.38
C GLU A 57 -5.71 0.27 -17.49
N LEU A 58 -6.60 1.22 -17.18
CA LEU A 58 -6.28 2.63 -17.16
C LEU A 58 -5.27 2.96 -16.07
N MET A 59 -5.37 2.30 -14.91
CA MET A 59 -4.39 2.45 -13.83
C MET A 59 -2.98 2.07 -14.30
N LEU A 60 -2.84 0.93 -15.01
CA LEU A 60 -1.56 0.52 -15.59
C LEU A 60 -1.04 1.52 -16.64
N LYS A 61 -1.92 2.09 -17.47
CA LYS A 61 -1.53 3.13 -18.45
C LYS A 61 -1.09 4.43 -17.79
N PHE A 62 -1.74 4.84 -16.71
CA PHE A 62 -1.30 6.00 -15.92
C PHE A 62 0.02 5.73 -15.20
N GLN A 63 0.24 4.51 -14.70
CA GLN A 63 1.53 4.08 -14.17
C GLN A 63 2.63 4.15 -15.24
N ASP A 64 2.35 3.67 -16.45
CA ASP A 64 3.30 3.73 -17.59
C ASP A 64 3.57 5.17 -18.06
N LEU A 65 2.57 6.05 -18.02
CA LEU A 65 2.77 7.47 -18.33
C LEU A 65 3.60 8.17 -17.25
N LEU A 66 3.34 7.89 -15.97
CA LEU A 66 4.13 8.37 -14.85
C LEU A 66 5.56 7.81 -14.87
N SER A 67 5.76 6.60 -15.40
CA SER A 67 7.09 5.99 -15.56
C SER A 67 7.87 6.55 -16.74
N LYS A 68 7.19 7.03 -17.79
CA LYS A 68 7.82 7.62 -18.99
C LYS A 68 8.40 9.02 -18.77
N GLU A 69 7.84 9.82 -17.86
CA GLU A 69 8.41 11.13 -17.49
C GLU A 69 9.47 11.05 -16.38
N ASP A 70 9.62 9.91 -15.68
CA ASP A 70 10.56 9.76 -14.55
C ASP A 70 10.92 8.29 -14.28
N MET A 71 11.53 7.62 -15.27
CA MET A 71 11.91 6.19 -15.19
C MET A 71 12.69 5.84 -13.91
N GLY A 72 13.40 6.79 -13.32
CA GLY A 72 14.14 6.59 -12.07
C GLY A 72 13.24 6.33 -10.86
N TYR A 73 12.12 7.04 -10.71
CA TYR A 73 11.27 6.91 -9.52
C TYR A 73 10.53 5.56 -9.49
N VAL A 74 9.87 5.19 -10.59
CA VAL A 74 9.12 3.93 -10.66
C VAL A 74 10.06 2.73 -10.57
N ALA A 75 11.24 2.78 -11.19
CA ALA A 75 12.23 1.73 -11.07
C ALA A 75 12.77 1.60 -9.64
N ARG A 76 13.09 2.72 -8.97
CA ARG A 76 13.52 2.72 -7.56
C ARG A 76 12.43 2.19 -6.63
N LEU A 77 11.18 2.59 -6.83
CA LEU A 77 10.06 2.12 -6.02
C LEU A 77 9.82 0.62 -6.23
N ALA A 78 9.84 0.14 -7.48
CA ALA A 78 9.71 -1.29 -7.78
C ALA A 78 10.84 -2.10 -7.14
N GLN A 79 12.09 -1.64 -7.27
CA GLN A 79 13.25 -2.27 -6.66
C GLN A 79 13.15 -2.29 -5.13
N SER A 80 12.91 -1.13 -4.50
CA SER A 80 12.75 -0.99 -3.06
C SER A 80 11.62 -1.89 -2.54
N SER A 81 10.55 -2.02 -3.34
CA SER A 81 9.42 -2.87 -3.00
C SER A 81 9.71 -4.37 -3.08
N GLU A 82 10.52 -4.80 -4.03
CA GLU A 82 11.03 -6.18 -4.05
C GLU A 82 11.98 -6.45 -2.89
N GLU A 83 12.85 -5.50 -2.56
CA GLU A 83 13.80 -5.59 -1.46
C GLU A 83 13.10 -5.72 -0.10
N ILE A 84 12.10 -4.88 0.18
CA ILE A 84 11.37 -4.94 1.45
C ILE A 84 10.59 -6.25 1.58
N LEU A 85 9.92 -6.72 0.51
CA LEU A 85 9.22 -8.01 0.54
C LEU A 85 10.19 -9.16 0.80
N ALA A 86 11.36 -9.15 0.15
CA ALA A 86 12.38 -10.16 0.34
C ALA A 86 12.97 -10.12 1.76
N ALA A 87 13.22 -8.92 2.32
CA ALA A 87 13.68 -8.74 3.69
C ALA A 87 12.67 -9.26 4.71
N THR A 88 11.38 -8.93 4.52
CA THR A 88 10.29 -9.41 5.38
C THR A 88 10.23 -10.93 5.43
N LEU A 89 10.31 -11.60 4.28
CA LEU A 89 10.29 -13.07 4.21
C LEU A 89 11.50 -13.74 4.85
N ARG A 90 12.65 -13.05 4.90
CA ARG A 90 13.87 -13.47 5.61
C ARG A 90 13.88 -13.06 7.09
N CYS A 91 12.84 -12.40 7.60
CA CYS A 91 12.79 -11.83 8.95
C CYS A 91 13.88 -10.77 9.23
N ASP A 92 14.33 -10.07 8.18
CA ASP A 92 15.36 -9.03 8.24
C ASP A 92 14.69 -7.67 8.58
N TYR A 93 14.33 -7.51 9.85
CA TYR A 93 13.56 -6.37 10.33
C TYR A 93 14.35 -5.04 10.29
N GLU A 94 15.68 -5.09 10.37
CA GLU A 94 16.56 -3.92 10.25
C GLU A 94 16.48 -3.31 8.85
N THR A 95 16.61 -4.15 7.81
CA THR A 95 16.45 -3.72 6.41
C THR A 95 15.04 -3.21 6.14
N VAL A 96 14.00 -3.85 6.71
CA VAL A 96 12.62 -3.39 6.56
C VAL A 96 12.44 -1.98 7.15
N ALA A 97 12.92 -1.75 8.37
CA ALA A 97 12.84 -0.43 9.01
C ALA A 97 13.63 0.63 8.23
N GLU A 98 14.83 0.31 7.76
CA GLU A 98 15.66 1.21 6.94
C GLU A 98 14.95 1.60 5.63
N ARG A 99 14.38 0.64 4.92
CA ARG A 99 13.70 0.87 3.63
C ARG A 99 12.41 1.68 3.81
N ILE A 100 11.66 1.45 4.89
CA ILE A 100 10.50 2.27 5.23
C ILE A 100 10.93 3.70 5.55
N ALA A 101 12.02 3.90 6.29
CA ALA A 101 12.55 5.23 6.58
C ALA A 101 13.00 5.95 5.29
N GLN A 102 13.70 5.25 4.40
CA GLN A 102 14.11 5.82 3.11
C GLN A 102 12.90 6.19 2.25
N ALA A 103 11.87 5.35 2.20
CA ALA A 103 10.64 5.67 1.51
C ALA A 103 9.94 6.85 2.18
N HIS A 104 9.87 6.90 3.51
CA HIS A 104 9.31 8.05 4.23
C HIS A 104 10.01 9.36 3.82
N ASP A 105 11.34 9.40 3.75
CA ASP A 105 12.09 10.60 3.37
C ASP A 105 11.92 10.99 1.90
N GLN A 106 11.70 10.03 1.01
CA GLN A 106 11.53 10.27 -0.42
C GLN A 106 10.09 10.64 -0.79
N GLU A 107 9.13 10.08 -0.06
CA GLU A 107 7.69 10.22 -0.32
C GLU A 107 7.04 11.33 0.54
N VAL A 108 7.83 12.14 1.26
CA VAL A 108 7.36 13.29 2.09
C VAL A 108 6.32 14.19 1.39
N PRO A 109 6.40 14.47 0.08
CA PRO A 109 5.37 15.28 -0.58
C PRO A 109 3.99 14.61 -0.68
N LEU A 110 3.92 13.27 -0.59
CA LEU A 110 2.72 12.48 -0.79
C LEU A 110 1.90 12.23 0.50
N LEU A 111 2.52 12.32 1.68
CA LEU A 111 1.92 11.92 2.96
C LEU A 111 2.01 13.04 4.00
N ARG A 112 0.91 13.31 4.72
CA ARG A 112 0.87 14.37 5.75
C ARG A 112 1.11 13.77 7.12
N TYR A 113 2.31 13.24 7.38
CA TYR A 113 2.77 12.59 8.63
C TYR A 113 2.08 13.02 9.95
N ALA A 114 0.85 12.56 10.16
CA ALA A 114 0.04 12.98 11.29
C ALA A 114 -0.66 11.81 11.97
N ASN A 115 -0.86 10.68 11.29
CA ASN A 115 -1.64 9.58 11.83
C ASN A 115 -1.25 8.20 11.24
N GLU A 116 -1.86 7.14 11.78
CA GLU A 116 -1.69 5.76 11.33
C GLU A 116 -2.11 5.55 9.86
N ALA A 117 -3.03 6.37 9.32
CA ALA A 117 -3.44 6.26 7.92
C ALA A 117 -2.33 6.68 6.95
N ASP A 118 -1.51 7.68 7.30
CA ASP A 118 -0.33 8.04 6.51
C ASP A 118 0.71 6.91 6.52
N LEU A 119 0.94 6.29 7.68
CA LEU A 119 1.83 5.14 7.81
C LEU A 119 1.30 3.95 7.01
N ALA A 120 0.00 3.69 7.04
CA ALA A 120 -0.64 2.65 6.24
C ALA A 120 -0.49 2.89 4.74
N ALA A 121 -0.62 4.14 4.28
CA ALA A 121 -0.39 4.50 2.89
C ALA A 121 1.07 4.28 2.46
N LEU A 122 2.04 4.68 3.30
CA LEU A 122 3.46 4.40 3.08
C LEU A 122 3.75 2.91 2.98
N VAL A 123 3.26 2.13 3.94
CA VAL A 123 3.45 0.66 3.98
C VAL A 123 2.85 0.01 2.73
N ASN A 124 1.64 0.42 2.34
CA ASN A 124 0.98 -0.08 1.13
C ASN A 124 1.75 0.27 -0.16
N LEU A 125 2.47 1.40 -0.18
CA LEU A 125 3.34 1.81 -1.28
C LEU A 125 4.61 0.97 -1.32
N VAL A 126 5.33 0.82 -0.20
CA VAL A 126 6.58 0.05 -0.17
C VAL A 126 6.36 -1.44 -0.40
N TYR A 127 5.18 -2.00 -0.09
CA TYR A 127 4.85 -3.40 -0.41
C TYR A 127 4.18 -3.61 -1.80
N LEU A 128 4.29 -2.65 -2.72
CA LEU A 128 3.71 -2.73 -4.07
C LEU A 128 3.99 -4.06 -4.80
N ALA A 129 5.23 -4.55 -4.80
CA ALA A 129 5.66 -5.79 -5.44
C ALA A 129 4.96 -7.03 -4.87
N ALA A 130 4.50 -6.98 -3.62
CA ALA A 130 3.75 -8.08 -3.01
C ALA A 130 2.45 -8.37 -3.77
N ARG A 131 1.83 -7.38 -4.43
CA ARG A 131 0.58 -7.58 -5.19
C ARG A 131 0.73 -8.56 -6.35
N ASN A 132 1.94 -8.78 -6.85
CA ASN A 132 2.20 -9.79 -7.87
C ASN A 132 2.01 -11.22 -7.32
N ARG A 133 2.28 -11.45 -6.02
CA ARG A 133 2.31 -12.78 -5.40
C ARG A 133 1.28 -12.99 -4.30
N TYR A 134 0.68 -11.93 -3.78
CA TYR A 134 -0.25 -11.94 -2.66
C TYR A 134 -1.58 -11.27 -3.03
N TYR A 135 -2.66 -11.76 -2.44
CA TYR A 135 -3.83 -10.95 -2.16
C TYR A 135 -3.51 -10.10 -0.94
N VAL A 136 -3.41 -8.79 -1.15
CA VAL A 136 -3.17 -7.80 -0.08
C VAL A 136 -4.54 -7.29 0.37
N ARG A 137 -4.94 -7.61 1.61
CA ARG A 137 -6.22 -7.22 2.20
C ARG A 137 -5.98 -6.23 3.32
N ARG A 138 -6.71 -5.11 3.32
CA ARG A 138 -6.60 -4.05 4.32
C ARG A 138 -7.77 -4.15 5.28
N GLU A 139 -7.54 -3.78 6.54
CA GLU A 139 -8.57 -3.82 7.59
C GLU A 139 -9.29 -5.18 7.60
N GLU A 140 -8.49 -6.26 7.58
CA GLU A 140 -8.98 -7.62 7.42
C GLU A 140 -9.50 -8.16 8.76
N PRO A 141 -10.78 -8.56 8.87
CA PRO A 141 -11.29 -9.20 10.08
C PRO A 141 -10.52 -10.47 10.39
N ALA A 142 -9.91 -10.55 11.57
CA ALA A 142 -9.07 -11.67 11.97
C ALA A 142 -9.19 -11.94 13.47
N GLY A 143 -9.40 -13.21 13.85
CA GLY A 143 -9.48 -13.61 15.26
C GLY A 143 -10.46 -12.77 16.07
N ARG A 144 -9.93 -11.97 17.00
CA ARG A 144 -10.69 -11.11 17.93
C ARG A 144 -10.57 -9.61 17.59
N GLY A 145 -10.30 -9.27 16.34
CA GLY A 145 -10.14 -7.89 15.90
C GLY A 145 -10.07 -7.75 14.38
N VAL A 146 -9.38 -6.70 13.95
CA VAL A 146 -9.18 -6.34 12.56
C VAL A 146 -7.69 -6.08 12.39
N ALA A 147 -7.04 -6.80 11.50
CA ALA A 147 -5.63 -6.61 11.18
C ALA A 147 -5.46 -5.49 10.16
N ASP A 148 -4.40 -4.68 10.27
CA ASP A 148 -4.23 -3.54 9.37
C ASP A 148 -4.03 -4.00 7.92
N ILE A 149 -3.09 -4.94 7.71
CA ILE A 149 -2.83 -5.50 6.37
C ILE A 149 -2.50 -7.00 6.47
N ALA A 150 -3.23 -7.83 5.72
CA ALA A 150 -2.97 -9.25 5.56
C ALA A 150 -2.46 -9.57 4.15
N PHE A 151 -1.39 -10.36 4.07
CA PHE A 151 -0.77 -10.82 2.83
C PHE A 151 -0.99 -12.31 2.67
N ILE A 152 -1.93 -12.67 1.78
CA ILE A 152 -2.30 -14.07 1.53
C ILE A 152 -1.69 -14.52 0.19
N PRO A 153 -0.79 -15.51 0.14
CA PRO A 153 -0.19 -15.97 -1.10
C PRO A 153 -1.24 -16.39 -2.13
N LYS A 154 -1.08 -15.95 -3.38
CA LYS A 154 -1.92 -16.39 -4.50
C LYS A 154 -1.70 -17.86 -4.86
N ASN A 155 -0.49 -18.37 -4.61
CA ASN A 155 -0.14 -19.78 -4.75
C ASN A 155 0.39 -20.32 -3.40
N PRO A 156 -0.49 -20.84 -2.53
CA PRO A 156 -0.13 -21.40 -1.24
C PRO A 156 0.81 -22.61 -1.30
N ALA A 157 0.90 -23.30 -2.44
CA ALA A 157 1.79 -24.46 -2.61
C ALA A 157 3.26 -24.06 -2.81
N ASP A 158 3.54 -22.80 -3.19
CA ASP A 158 4.91 -22.29 -3.28
C ASP A 158 5.36 -21.77 -1.90
N ALA A 159 6.06 -22.64 -1.16
CA ALA A 159 6.54 -22.37 0.20
C ALA A 159 7.49 -21.16 0.30
N LYS A 160 7.98 -20.61 -0.83
CA LYS A 160 8.71 -19.34 -0.87
C LYS A 160 7.85 -18.16 -0.39
N TRP A 161 6.56 -18.18 -0.70
CA TRP A 161 5.63 -17.09 -0.39
C TRP A 161 4.87 -17.40 0.89
N ARG A 162 5.46 -17.01 2.01
CA ARG A 162 4.89 -17.22 3.35
C ARG A 162 3.77 -16.20 3.59
N PRO A 163 2.62 -16.60 4.13
CA PRO A 163 1.61 -15.64 4.56
C PRO A 163 2.13 -14.76 5.69
N PHE A 164 1.73 -13.49 5.72
CA PHE A 164 2.12 -12.59 6.81
C PHE A 164 1.07 -11.51 7.08
N ILE A 165 1.11 -10.98 8.30
CA ILE A 165 0.25 -9.89 8.77
C ILE A 165 1.15 -8.73 9.16
N VAL A 166 0.79 -7.53 8.74
CA VAL A 166 1.41 -6.29 9.15
C VAL A 166 0.45 -5.55 10.08
N GLU A 167 0.94 -5.16 11.25
CA GLU A 167 0.26 -4.26 12.17
C GLU A 167 1.10 -3.01 12.38
N LEU A 168 0.44 -1.86 12.43
CA LEU A 168 1.04 -0.54 12.44
C LEU A 168 0.81 0.15 13.78
N LYS A 169 1.80 0.94 14.20
CA LYS A 169 1.71 1.80 15.38
C LYS A 169 2.31 3.16 15.14
N VAL A 170 1.63 4.20 15.61
CA VAL A 170 2.21 5.55 15.75
C VAL A 170 2.35 5.87 17.24
N ASP A 171 3.53 6.37 17.63
CA ASP A 171 3.86 6.72 19.02
C ASP A 171 3.74 5.56 20.03
N ALA A 172 3.88 4.32 19.55
CA ALA A 172 4.02 3.09 20.32
C ALA A 172 5.11 2.19 19.69
N SER A 173 5.36 1.00 20.23
CA SER A 173 6.47 0.14 19.76
C SER A 173 6.05 -0.88 18.69
N ALA A 174 7.02 -1.37 17.92
CA ALA A 174 6.79 -2.46 16.96
C ALA A 174 6.50 -3.78 17.69
N GLU A 175 7.03 -3.95 18.90
CA GLU A 175 6.73 -5.03 19.83
C GLU A 175 5.26 -5.02 20.25
N ASP A 176 4.68 -3.85 20.54
CA ASP A 176 3.25 -3.70 20.84
C ASP A 176 2.39 -4.12 19.64
N ALA A 177 2.83 -3.81 18.42
CA ALA A 177 2.14 -4.21 17.20
C ALA A 177 2.13 -5.75 17.03
N VAL A 178 3.28 -6.41 17.21
CA VAL A 178 3.35 -7.89 17.16
C VAL A 178 2.59 -8.52 18.32
N ALA A 179 2.64 -7.92 19.52
CA ALA A 179 1.86 -8.38 20.67
C ALA A 179 0.35 -8.34 20.36
N GLN A 180 -0.14 -7.27 19.72
CA GLN A 180 -1.53 -7.16 19.28
C GLN A 180 -1.91 -8.31 18.32
N ILE A 181 -1.07 -8.63 17.33
CA ILE A 181 -1.31 -9.76 16.41
C ILE A 181 -1.49 -11.08 17.18
N ARG A 182 -0.61 -11.35 18.16
CA ARG A 182 -0.68 -12.57 19.00
C ARG A 182 -1.91 -12.59 19.90
N GLU A 183 -2.15 -11.52 20.66
CA GLU A 183 -3.24 -11.43 21.63
C GLU A 183 -4.61 -11.52 20.97
N LYS A 184 -4.77 -10.84 19.83
CA LYS A 184 -6.00 -10.87 19.05
C LYS A 184 -6.14 -12.13 18.19
N LYS A 185 -5.13 -13.00 18.17
CA LYS A 185 -5.11 -14.29 17.47
C LYS A 185 -5.32 -14.15 15.97
N TYR A 186 -4.70 -13.17 15.32
CA TYR A 186 -4.91 -12.92 13.90
C TYR A 186 -4.42 -14.08 13.00
N GLY A 187 -3.50 -14.92 13.49
CA GLY A 187 -3.03 -16.12 12.78
C GLY A 187 -4.11 -17.14 12.43
N VAL A 188 -5.34 -17.06 12.97
CA VAL A 188 -6.47 -17.89 12.53
C VAL A 188 -6.81 -17.68 11.05
N LEU A 189 -6.48 -16.51 10.49
CA LEU A 189 -6.67 -16.18 9.08
C LEU A 189 -6.00 -17.20 8.15
N PHE A 190 -4.95 -17.87 8.62
CA PHE A 190 -4.17 -18.83 7.83
C PHE A 190 -4.52 -20.30 8.12
N LYS A 191 -5.51 -20.58 8.97
CA LYS A 191 -5.83 -21.96 9.40
C LYS A 191 -7.16 -22.50 8.83
N ASP A 192 -8.16 -21.64 8.61
CA ASP A 192 -9.56 -22.09 8.46
C ASP A 192 -10.03 -22.42 7.02
N THR A 193 -9.14 -22.76 6.07
CA THR A 193 -9.55 -23.08 4.68
C THR A 193 -8.81 -24.29 4.10
N LEU A 194 -9.25 -24.84 2.96
CA LEU A 194 -8.48 -25.84 2.16
C LEU A 194 -7.05 -25.34 1.80
N VAL A 195 -6.89 -24.01 1.76
CA VAL A 195 -5.63 -23.30 1.61
C VAL A 195 -4.85 -23.26 2.94
N GLY A 196 -5.54 -23.34 4.07
CA GLY A 196 -5.00 -23.34 5.43
C GLY A 196 -4.08 -24.50 5.75
N ASP A 197 -4.28 -25.70 5.22
CA ASP A 197 -3.32 -26.81 5.43
C ASP A 197 -1.99 -26.55 4.70
N ALA A 198 -2.05 -26.00 3.48
CA ALA A 198 -0.87 -25.60 2.70
C ALA A 198 -0.17 -24.37 3.31
N LEU A 199 -0.94 -23.40 3.83
CA LEU A 199 -0.40 -22.23 4.52
C LEU A 199 0.11 -22.56 5.93
N ALA A 200 -0.49 -23.50 6.65
CA ALA A 200 -0.04 -23.94 7.98
C ALA A 200 1.27 -24.72 7.90
N ALA A 201 1.54 -25.40 6.78
CA ALA A 201 2.85 -25.99 6.50
C ALA A 201 3.95 -24.92 6.38
N VAL A 202 3.57 -23.65 6.15
CA VAL A 202 4.48 -22.52 5.98
C VAL A 202 4.25 -21.51 7.10
N SER A 203 5.00 -21.65 8.21
CA SER A 203 4.88 -20.79 9.40
C SER A 203 4.63 -19.31 9.03
N PRO A 204 3.44 -18.74 9.32
CA PRO A 204 3.12 -17.37 8.97
C PRO A 204 4.00 -16.37 9.72
N LEU A 205 4.07 -15.13 9.25
CA LEU A 205 4.80 -14.06 9.92
C LEU A 205 3.87 -13.02 10.53
N ALA A 206 4.23 -12.53 11.72
CA ALA A 206 3.73 -11.30 12.30
C ALA A 206 4.79 -10.21 12.11
N VAL A 207 4.38 -9.10 11.51
CA VAL A 207 5.24 -7.96 11.21
C VAL A 207 4.67 -6.74 11.94
N GLY A 208 5.38 -6.26 12.94
CA GLY A 208 5.07 -4.99 13.60
C GLY A 208 5.91 -3.89 12.97
N ILE A 209 5.27 -2.78 12.58
CA ILE A 209 5.96 -1.57 12.10
C ILE A 209 5.48 -0.40 12.96
N ALA A 210 6.42 0.33 13.53
CA ALA A 210 6.11 1.48 14.34
C ALA A 210 6.83 2.74 13.88
N TRP A 211 6.18 3.89 14.06
CA TRP A 211 6.73 5.21 13.81
C TRP A 211 6.65 6.06 15.08
N ASP A 212 7.79 6.61 15.50
CA ASP A 212 7.87 7.57 16.61
C ASP A 212 7.86 9.00 16.05
N SER A 213 6.80 9.75 16.33
CA SER A 213 6.63 11.12 15.84
C SER A 213 7.60 12.12 16.49
N LYS A 214 8.18 11.80 17.64
CA LYS A 214 9.15 12.64 18.38
C LYS A 214 10.57 12.40 17.90
N THR A 215 10.99 11.14 17.80
CA THR A 215 12.34 10.78 17.36
C THR A 215 12.47 10.68 15.85
N LYS A 216 11.34 10.66 15.12
CA LYS A 216 11.27 10.52 13.66
C LYS A 216 11.92 9.23 13.17
N LYS A 217 11.69 8.13 13.88
CA LYS A 217 12.28 6.82 13.59
C LYS A 217 11.22 5.77 13.34
N HIS A 218 11.48 4.93 12.33
CA HIS A 218 10.76 3.67 12.13
C HIS A 218 11.46 2.54 12.86
N THR A 219 10.67 1.67 13.48
CA THR A 219 11.14 0.39 14.01
C THR A 219 10.31 -0.75 13.45
N CYS A 220 10.90 -1.94 13.35
CA CYS A 220 10.23 -3.12 12.86
C CYS A 220 10.59 -4.34 13.72
N VAL A 221 9.61 -5.22 13.93
CA VAL A 221 9.79 -6.54 14.54
C VAL A 221 9.10 -7.55 13.66
N ILE A 222 9.77 -8.67 13.39
CA ILE A 222 9.22 -9.77 12.59
C ILE A 222 9.35 -11.06 13.37
N GLU A 223 8.22 -11.72 13.62
CA GLU A 223 8.17 -13.00 14.33
C GLU A 223 7.39 -14.05 13.54
N LYS A 224 7.63 -15.32 13.88
CA LYS A 224 6.83 -16.43 13.38
C LYS A 224 5.57 -16.57 14.24
N LEU A 225 4.41 -16.75 13.59
CA LEU A 225 3.10 -17.01 14.22
C LEU A 225 2.84 -18.50 14.44
#